data_AF-A0A2T3BEW0-F1
#
_entry.id   AF-A0A2T3BEW0-F1
#
_cell.length_a   1.000
_cell.length_b   1.000
_cell.length_c   1.000
_cell.angle_alpha   90.00
_cell.angle_beta   90.00
_cell.angle_gamma   90.00
#
_symmetry.space_group_name_H-M   'P 1'
#
loop_
_entity.id
_entity.type
_entity.pdbx_description
1 polymer ?
#
loop_
_entity_poly.entity_id
_entity_poly.type
_entity_poly.pdbx_seq_one_letter_code
_entity_poly.pdbx_strand_id
1 'polypeptide(L)'
;MTVIEQVLDTHDLAIPLPQLRRQDQKEWFRILLLSSADTQPPSNYMARIERLYHQTGGRHVGLVFLLRESNSAEDGTKAFMALQLSLLSSFEMPIIPLSSVSTLRETLSSFQRQLSQTRSAGRPPQINPTTALLPFCSVNGPIPEHARNVLSDICHSLPELAQAATTRDGQDALRQWLTEPSPDVAGNIIEFWEQEYIFE
;
A
#
# COMPACT_ATOMS: atom_id res chain seq x y z
N MET A 1 -19.13 4.33 13.29
CA MET A 1 -17.92 5.17 13.19
C MET A 1 -17.77 5.84 14.54
N THR A 2 -16.84 5.36 15.35
CA THR A 2 -16.62 5.88 16.70
C THR A 2 -15.37 6.74 16.62
N VAL A 3 -15.57 8.04 16.41
CA VAL A 3 -14.50 9.04 16.57
C VAL A 3 -14.45 9.30 18.07
N ILE A 4 -13.33 8.98 18.70
CA ILE A 4 -13.14 9.25 20.13
C ILE A 4 -12.46 10.61 20.18
N GLU A 5 -13.23 11.63 20.57
CA GLU A 5 -12.68 12.90 21.01
C GLU A 5 -11.95 12.63 22.33
N GLN A 6 -10.63 12.76 22.33
CA GLN A 6 -9.85 12.72 23.55
C GLN A 6 -9.20 14.10 23.67
N VAL A 7 -9.38 14.76 24.81
CA VAL A 7 -8.58 15.92 25.20
C VAL A 7 -7.18 15.39 25.47
N LEU A 8 -6.42 15.15 24.40
CA LEU A 8 -5.03 14.75 24.46
C LEU A 8 -4.22 16.00 24.22
N ASP A 9 -3.19 16.22 25.02
CA ASP A 9 -2.21 17.30 24.83
C ASP A 9 -1.47 17.27 23.47
N THR A 10 -1.81 16.32 22.60
CA THR A 10 -1.09 15.93 21.40
C THR A 10 -1.88 15.99 20.09
N HIS A 11 -3.20 15.72 20.08
CA HIS A 11 -4.06 15.72 18.88
C HIS A 11 -5.55 15.73 19.24
N ASP A 12 -6.41 16.12 18.30
CA ASP A 12 -7.86 16.28 18.52
C ASP A 12 -8.67 15.07 18.01
N LEU A 13 -8.23 14.43 16.91
CA LEU A 13 -8.85 13.24 16.36
C LEU A 13 -7.83 12.17 15.96
N ALA A 14 -8.20 10.90 16.10
CA ALA A 14 -7.43 9.77 15.62
C ALA A 14 -8.27 8.89 14.69
N ILE A 15 -7.78 8.66 13.47
CA ILE A 15 -8.39 7.76 12.50
C ILE A 15 -7.60 6.45 12.48
N PRO A 16 -8.24 5.28 12.65
CA PRO A 16 -7.55 4.01 12.56
C PRO A 16 -7.10 3.77 11.11
N LEU A 17 -5.83 3.43 10.95
CA LEU A 17 -5.27 3.06 9.66
C LEU A 17 -5.51 1.57 9.39
N PRO A 18 -5.81 1.16 8.15
CA PRO A 18 -5.94 -0.25 7.80
C PRO A 18 -4.63 -0.98 8.06
N GLN A 19 -4.72 -2.15 8.69
CA GLN A 19 -3.57 -2.99 9.00
C GLN A 19 -2.94 -3.51 7.71
N LEU A 20 -1.68 -3.12 7.44
CA LEU A 20 -0.92 -3.61 6.29
C LEU A 20 -0.27 -4.99 6.53
N ARG A 21 -0.14 -5.41 7.80
CA ARG A 21 0.48 -6.67 8.21
C ARG A 21 -0.32 -7.29 9.36
N ARG A 22 -0.21 -8.61 9.55
CA ARG A 22 -0.59 -9.34 10.79
C ARG A 22 0.31 -8.94 11.98
N GLN A 23 0.58 -7.66 12.15
CA GLN A 23 1.25 -7.12 13.32
C GLN A 23 0.17 -6.51 14.21
N ASP A 24 0.18 -6.91 15.48
CA ASP A 24 -0.84 -6.59 16.49
C ASP A 24 -0.91 -5.10 16.89
N GLN A 25 -0.17 -4.23 16.20
CA GLN A 25 -0.13 -2.80 16.48
C GLN A 25 -1.09 -2.03 15.58
N LYS A 26 -2.14 -1.48 16.20
CA LYS A 26 -3.04 -0.53 15.55
C LYS A 26 -2.30 0.77 15.28
N GLU A 27 -2.10 1.09 14.00
CA GLU A 27 -1.60 2.39 13.58
C GLU A 27 -2.76 3.42 13.54
N TRP A 28 -2.43 4.66 13.88
CA TRP A 28 -3.38 5.77 13.92
C TRP A 28 -2.88 6.94 13.08
N PHE A 29 -3.80 7.58 12.38
CA PHE A 29 -3.59 8.87 11.75
C PHE A 29 -4.13 9.96 12.68
N ARG A 30 -3.26 10.83 13.17
CA ARG A 30 -3.59 11.87 14.15
C ARG A 30 -3.88 13.20 13.47
N ILE A 31 -4.90 13.91 13.93
CA ILE A 31 -5.38 15.13 13.31
C ILE A 31 -5.53 16.21 14.38
N LEU A 32 -5.08 17.42 14.06
CA LEU A 32 -5.49 18.64 14.77
C LEU A 32 -6.62 19.33 14.00
N LEU A 33 -7.62 19.80 14.74
CA LEU A 33 -8.70 20.63 14.25
C LEU A 33 -8.33 22.09 14.52
N LEU A 34 -8.43 22.92 13.48
CA LEU A 34 -8.15 24.35 13.55
C LEU A 34 -9.28 25.14 12.88
N SER A 35 -9.51 26.35 13.36
CA SER A 35 -10.31 27.35 12.66
C SER A 35 -9.58 28.70 12.60
N SER A 36 -10.20 29.71 11.98
CA SER A 36 -9.68 31.08 12.01
C SER A 36 -9.49 31.61 13.42
N ALA A 37 -10.37 31.25 14.37
CA ALA A 37 -10.27 31.69 15.76
C ALA A 37 -8.97 31.19 16.43
N ASP A 38 -8.50 29.99 16.06
CA ASP A 38 -7.27 29.40 16.58
C ASP A 38 -6.00 30.00 15.96
N THR A 39 -6.12 30.87 14.96
CA THR A 39 -4.95 31.53 14.34
C THR A 39 -4.67 32.90 14.95
N GLN A 40 -5.55 33.38 15.84
CA GLN A 40 -5.44 34.69 16.47
C GLN A 40 -4.88 34.60 17.89
N PRO A 41 -4.13 35.61 18.37
CA PRO A 41 -3.70 35.68 19.77
C PRO A 41 -4.90 35.57 20.74
N PRO A 42 -4.76 34.91 21.90
CA PRO A 42 -3.53 34.43 22.54
C PRO A 42 -3.14 32.98 22.19
N SER A 43 -3.78 32.36 21.20
CA SER A 43 -3.52 30.97 20.85
C SER A 43 -2.09 30.77 20.29
N ASN A 44 -1.42 29.68 20.70
CA ASN A 44 -0.14 29.27 20.13
C ASN A 44 -0.34 27.99 19.30
N TYR A 45 -1.11 28.12 18.22
CA TYR A 45 -1.44 26.99 17.35
C TYR A 45 -0.19 26.38 16.67
N MET A 46 0.83 27.20 16.36
CA MET A 46 2.07 26.72 15.77
C MET A 46 2.80 25.73 16.68
N ALA A 47 2.86 26.00 18.00
CA ALA A 47 3.44 25.03 18.95
C ALA A 47 2.66 23.71 19.00
N ARG A 48 1.33 23.73 18.79
CA ARG A 48 0.52 22.50 18.68
C ARG A 48 0.86 21.74 17.40
N ILE A 49 1.00 22.43 16.27
CA ILE A 49 1.38 21.84 14.98
C ILE A 49 2.78 21.22 15.04
N GLU A 50 3.75 21.95 15.60
CA GLU A 50 5.12 21.46 15.82
C GLU A 50 5.12 20.20 16.66
N ARG A 51 4.39 20.21 17.79
CA ARG A 51 4.31 19.05 18.67
C ARG A 51 3.66 17.86 17.98
N LEU A 52 2.59 18.06 17.22
CA LEU A 52 1.95 16.99 16.44
C LEU A 52 2.95 16.40 15.44
N TYR A 53 3.62 17.25 14.65
CA TYR A 53 4.53 16.80 13.61
C TYR A 53 5.69 15.98 14.17
N HIS A 54 6.34 16.48 15.23
CA HIS A 54 7.52 15.85 15.79
C HIS A 54 7.23 14.55 16.56
N GLN A 55 5.98 14.25 16.94
CA GLN A 55 5.63 12.99 17.59
C GLN A 55 5.95 11.75 16.73
N THR A 56 5.87 11.89 15.41
CA THR A 56 6.08 10.79 14.47
C THR A 56 6.96 11.20 13.29
N GLY A 57 7.63 12.36 13.37
CA GLY A 57 8.43 12.92 12.28
C GLY A 57 7.61 13.16 11.02
N GLY A 58 6.39 13.69 11.16
CA GLY A 58 5.47 13.95 10.04
C GLY A 58 4.70 12.73 9.55
N ARG A 59 4.96 11.54 10.09
CA ARG A 59 4.28 10.32 9.66
C ARG A 59 2.88 10.18 10.29
N HIS A 60 1.86 9.97 9.46
CA HIS A 60 0.47 9.74 9.89
C HIS A 60 -0.10 10.88 10.74
N VAL A 61 0.24 12.12 10.40
CA VAL A 61 -0.32 13.31 11.03
C VAL A 61 -0.92 14.22 9.97
N GLY A 62 -1.88 15.06 10.35
CA GLY A 62 -2.45 16.06 9.45
C GLY A 62 -3.29 17.08 10.19
N LEU A 63 -3.80 18.04 9.44
CA LEU A 63 -4.65 19.11 9.94
C LEU A 63 -6.00 19.07 9.24
N VAL A 64 -7.05 19.47 9.94
CA VAL A 64 -8.36 19.80 9.36
C VAL A 64 -8.65 21.25 9.72
N PHE A 65 -8.96 22.08 8.72
CA PHE A 65 -9.17 23.51 8.91
C PHE A 65 -10.58 23.94 8.53
N LEU A 66 -11.32 24.54 9.45
CA LEU A 66 -12.68 25.03 9.22
C LEU A 66 -12.68 26.35 8.42
N LEU A 67 -13.26 26.32 7.22
CA LEU A 67 -13.34 27.46 6.30
C LEU A 67 -14.51 28.41 6.58
N ARG A 68 -15.65 27.88 7.05
CA ARG A 68 -16.84 28.69 7.35
C ARG A 68 -17.27 28.45 8.79
N GLU A 69 -17.01 29.44 9.62
CA GLU A 69 -17.69 29.58 10.89
C GLU A 69 -19.05 30.26 10.66
N SER A 70 -20.06 29.89 11.44
CA SER A 70 -21.45 30.31 11.26
C SER A 70 -21.67 31.84 11.31
N ASN A 71 -20.65 32.63 11.69
CA ASN A 71 -20.78 34.05 11.98
C ASN A 71 -19.78 34.98 11.24
N SER A 72 -18.88 34.46 10.38
CA SER A 72 -17.88 35.31 9.69
C SER A 72 -17.58 34.80 8.27
N ALA A 73 -18.14 35.46 7.27
CA ALA A 73 -18.09 35.01 5.87
C ALA A 73 -16.76 35.26 5.15
N GLU A 74 -15.81 36.03 5.72
CA GLU A 74 -14.65 36.53 4.95
C GLU A 74 -13.26 36.12 5.47
N ASP A 75 -13.12 35.48 6.63
CA ASP A 75 -11.80 35.26 7.25
C ASP A 75 -11.24 33.83 7.08
N GLY A 76 -12.08 32.79 7.13
CA GLY A 76 -11.60 31.40 7.16
C GLY A 76 -10.76 30.98 5.96
N THR A 77 -11.13 31.37 4.73
CA THR A 77 -10.32 31.07 3.54
C THR A 77 -8.98 31.82 3.54
N LYS A 78 -8.94 33.07 4.02
CA LYS A 78 -7.70 33.85 4.12
C LYS A 78 -6.78 33.27 5.18
N ALA A 79 -7.33 32.94 6.36
CA ALA A 79 -6.62 32.27 7.44
C ALA A 79 -6.08 30.90 6.99
N PHE A 80 -6.86 30.13 6.23
CA PHE A 80 -6.41 28.87 5.65
C PHE A 80 -5.23 29.06 4.70
N MET A 81 -5.28 30.03 3.77
CA MET A 81 -4.16 30.31 2.87
C MET A 81 -2.92 30.77 3.64
N ALA A 82 -3.09 31.61 4.66
CA ALA A 82 -1.99 32.05 5.52
C ALA A 82 -1.35 30.86 6.26
N LEU A 83 -2.16 29.93 6.76
CA LEU A 83 -1.69 28.68 7.37
C LEU A 83 -0.93 27.81 6.36
N GLN A 84 -1.45 27.64 5.14
CA GLN A 84 -0.75 26.88 4.11
C GLN A 84 0.63 27.47 3.80
N LEU A 85 0.72 28.81 3.70
CA LEU A 85 1.97 29.51 3.46
C LEU A 85 2.96 29.38 4.64
N SER A 86 2.48 29.42 5.87
CA SER A 86 3.36 29.28 7.06
C SER A 86 3.94 27.86 7.19
N LEU A 87 3.23 26.85 6.68
CA LEU A 87 3.66 25.44 6.79
C LEU A 87 4.46 24.94 5.58
N LEU A 88 4.35 25.61 4.43
CA LEU A 88 4.87 25.14 3.12
C LEU A 88 6.35 24.71 3.13
N SER A 89 7.19 25.36 3.93
CA SER A 89 8.63 25.10 4.00
C SER A 89 9.06 24.23 5.18
N SER A 90 8.20 24.07 6.18
CA SER A 90 8.59 23.56 7.50
C SER A 90 7.94 22.22 7.84
N PHE A 91 6.78 21.91 7.27
CA PHE A 91 6.02 20.72 7.63
C PHE A 91 5.39 20.03 6.43
N GLU A 92 5.81 18.79 6.17
CA GLU A 92 5.18 17.93 5.17
C GLU A 92 4.02 17.14 5.80
N MET A 93 2.84 17.75 5.86
CA MET A 93 1.61 17.06 6.29
C MET A 93 0.36 17.56 5.55
N PRO A 94 -0.66 16.71 5.33
CA PRO A 94 -1.88 17.12 4.66
C PRO A 94 -2.68 18.10 5.52
N ILE A 95 -3.25 19.12 4.87
CA ILE A 95 -4.18 20.07 5.46
C ILE A 95 -5.51 19.92 4.70
N ILE A 96 -6.54 19.46 5.41
CA ILE A 96 -7.84 19.13 4.83
C ILE A 96 -8.79 20.32 5.07
N PRO A 97 -9.23 21.03 4.02
CA PRO A 97 -10.22 22.08 4.19
C PRO A 97 -11.58 21.48 4.56
N LEU A 98 -12.22 22.06 5.57
CA LEU A 98 -13.55 21.70 6.03
C LEU A 98 -14.52 22.84 5.78
N SER A 99 -15.51 22.62 4.92
CA SER A 99 -16.46 23.65 4.52
C SER A 99 -17.39 24.09 5.65
N SER A 100 -17.78 23.18 6.53
CA SER A 100 -18.58 23.43 7.72
C SER A 100 -18.44 22.27 8.71
N VAL A 101 -18.80 22.47 9.97
CA VAL A 101 -18.79 21.38 10.97
C VAL A 101 -19.73 20.23 10.57
N SER A 102 -20.84 20.52 9.90
CA SER A 102 -21.81 19.51 9.44
C SER A 102 -21.22 18.52 8.43
N THR A 103 -20.19 18.89 7.68
CA THR A 103 -19.56 18.03 6.67
C THR A 103 -18.37 17.22 7.22
N LEU A 104 -17.97 17.43 8.48
CA LEU A 104 -16.78 16.82 9.08
C LEU A 104 -16.77 15.30 8.92
N ARG A 105 -17.88 14.64 9.25
CA ARG A 105 -17.99 13.18 9.17
C ARG A 105 -17.78 12.67 7.75
N GLU A 106 -18.39 13.35 6.78
CA GLU A 106 -18.28 12.96 5.37
C GLU A 106 -16.84 13.15 4.88
N THR A 107 -16.24 14.32 5.15
CA THR A 107 -14.86 14.63 4.80
C THR A 107 -13.87 13.63 5.39
N LEU A 108 -13.96 13.31 6.69
CA LEU A 108 -13.08 12.35 7.35
C LEU A 108 -13.25 10.93 6.79
N SER A 109 -14.48 10.52 6.46
CA SER A 109 -14.73 9.20 5.88
C SER A 109 -14.20 9.06 4.46
N SER A 110 -14.30 10.13 3.65
CA SER A 110 -13.69 10.19 2.32
C SER A 110 -12.16 10.12 2.42
N PHE A 111 -11.58 10.91 3.33
CA PHE A 111 -10.15 10.91 3.59
C PHE A 111 -9.64 9.54 4.05
N GLN A 112 -10.33 8.88 5.00
CA GLN A 112 -9.96 7.54 5.46
C GLN A 112 -9.99 6.51 4.32
N ARG A 113 -10.99 6.59 3.43
CA ARG A 113 -11.09 5.71 2.27
C ARG A 113 -9.90 5.89 1.33
N GLN A 114 -9.54 7.15 1.06
CA GLN A 114 -8.39 7.48 0.22
C GLN A 114 -7.08 6.98 0.85
N LEU A 115 -6.88 7.19 2.15
CA LEU A 115 -5.74 6.63 2.90
C LEU A 115 -5.66 5.10 2.79
N SER A 116 -6.80 4.43 2.79
CA SER A 116 -6.87 2.97 2.69
C SER A 116 -6.52 2.47 1.29
N GLN A 117 -6.98 3.18 0.27
CA GLN A 117 -6.74 2.86 -1.14
C GLN A 117 -5.27 3.06 -1.52
N THR A 118 -4.67 4.20 -1.15
CA THR A 118 -3.25 4.49 -1.45
C THR A 118 -2.32 3.48 -0.78
N ARG A 119 -2.63 3.09 0.47
CA ARG A 119 -1.90 2.05 1.20
C ARG A 119 -2.05 0.65 0.58
N SER A 120 -3.18 0.35 -0.04
CA SER A 120 -3.41 -0.94 -0.72
C SER A 120 -2.76 -0.99 -2.10
N ALA A 121 -2.67 0.15 -2.80
CA ALA A 121 -2.06 0.26 -4.13
C ALA A 121 -0.53 0.03 -4.11
N GLY A 122 0.13 0.25 -2.97
CA GLY A 122 1.55 -0.07 -2.77
C GLY A 122 1.83 -1.56 -2.53
N ARG A 123 0.82 -2.44 -2.56
CA ARG A 123 1.05 -3.88 -2.49
C ARG A 123 1.63 -4.32 -3.84
N PRO A 124 2.89 -4.79 -3.93
CA PRO A 124 3.28 -5.54 -5.12
C PRO A 124 2.26 -6.66 -5.31
N PRO A 125 1.83 -6.96 -6.55
CA PRO A 125 0.89 -8.05 -6.78
C PRO A 125 1.37 -9.26 -6.00
N GLN A 126 0.45 -10.00 -5.39
CA GLN A 126 0.79 -11.28 -4.75
C GLN A 126 1.24 -12.20 -5.89
N ILE A 127 2.52 -12.13 -6.21
CA ILE A 127 3.16 -12.97 -7.20
C ILE A 127 3.08 -14.37 -6.61
N ASN A 128 2.32 -15.26 -7.24
CA ASN A 128 2.42 -16.66 -6.92
C ASN A 128 3.83 -17.10 -7.36
N PRO A 129 4.70 -17.52 -6.43
CA PRO A 129 6.09 -17.83 -6.74
C PRO A 129 6.18 -18.92 -7.82
N THR A 130 5.23 -19.86 -7.84
CA THR A 130 5.15 -20.90 -8.86
C THR A 130 4.94 -20.30 -10.26
N THR A 131 4.03 -19.34 -10.42
CA THR A 131 3.75 -18.75 -11.75
C THR A 131 4.82 -17.77 -12.20
N ALA A 132 5.55 -17.14 -11.28
CA ALA A 132 6.66 -16.25 -11.61
C ALA A 132 7.96 -16.97 -11.91
N LEU A 133 8.21 -18.12 -11.28
CA LEU A 133 9.45 -18.87 -11.47
C LEU A 133 9.36 -19.85 -12.65
N LEU A 134 8.17 -20.39 -12.94
CA LEU A 134 7.96 -21.36 -14.04
C LEU A 134 8.57 -20.95 -15.38
N PRO A 135 8.46 -19.68 -15.87
CA PRO A 135 9.09 -19.29 -17.13
C PRO A 135 10.60 -19.53 -17.16
N PHE A 136 11.28 -19.54 -16.01
CA PHE A 136 12.73 -19.62 -15.91
C PHE A 136 13.26 -21.03 -15.67
N CYS A 137 12.39 -22.05 -15.61
CA CYS A 137 12.77 -23.45 -15.41
C CYS A 137 13.11 -24.16 -16.74
N SER A 138 13.93 -23.54 -17.58
CA SER A 138 14.34 -24.06 -18.90
C SER A 138 15.70 -23.51 -19.28
N VAL A 139 16.53 -24.31 -19.95
CA VAL A 139 17.74 -23.80 -20.61
C VAL A 139 17.37 -23.05 -21.90
N ASN A 140 18.26 -22.16 -22.35
CA ASN A 140 18.12 -21.41 -23.62
C ASN A 140 16.94 -20.43 -23.71
N GLY A 141 16.46 -19.92 -22.58
CA GLY A 141 15.47 -18.84 -22.52
C GLY A 141 14.17 -19.24 -21.83
N PRO A 142 13.21 -18.30 -21.74
CA PRO A 142 12.00 -18.54 -20.97
C PRO A 142 11.06 -19.53 -21.65
N ILE A 143 10.37 -20.36 -20.86
CA ILE A 143 9.33 -21.27 -21.34
C ILE A 143 8.22 -20.45 -22.05
N PRO A 144 7.84 -20.80 -23.29
CA PRO A 144 6.75 -20.15 -24.01
C PRO A 144 5.42 -20.19 -23.26
N GLU A 145 4.57 -19.18 -23.47
CA GLU A 145 3.28 -19.04 -22.77
C GLU A 145 2.39 -20.29 -22.88
N HIS A 146 2.31 -20.91 -24.06
CA HIS A 146 1.52 -22.12 -24.25
C HIS A 146 2.00 -23.28 -23.38
N ALA A 147 3.31 -23.56 -23.40
CA ALA A 147 3.92 -24.61 -22.58
C ALA A 147 3.75 -24.32 -21.09
N ARG A 148 3.86 -23.05 -20.67
CA ARG A 148 3.59 -22.65 -19.28
C ARG A 148 2.16 -22.95 -18.84
N ASN A 149 1.17 -22.67 -19.68
CA ASN A 149 -0.23 -22.93 -19.36
C ASN A 149 -0.49 -24.44 -19.21
N VAL A 150 0.03 -25.25 -20.13
CA VAL A 150 -0.04 -26.72 -20.04
C VAL A 150 0.62 -27.23 -18.76
N LEU A 151 1.83 -26.75 -18.44
CA LEU A 151 2.53 -27.14 -17.22
C LEU A 151 1.81 -26.70 -15.96
N SER A 152 1.16 -25.53 -15.93
CA SER A 152 0.39 -25.09 -14.76
C SER A 152 -0.89 -25.90 -14.52
N ASP A 153 -1.45 -26.50 -15.58
CA ASP A 153 -2.63 -27.37 -15.47
C ASP A 153 -2.29 -28.77 -14.97
N ILE A 154 -1.06 -29.25 -15.23
CA ILE A 154 -0.62 -30.61 -14.93
C ILE A 154 0.25 -30.66 -13.66
N CYS A 155 1.18 -29.71 -13.53
CA CYS A 155 2.07 -29.57 -12.38
C CYS A 155 1.57 -28.40 -11.52
N HIS A 156 0.98 -28.73 -10.38
CA HIS A 156 0.44 -27.74 -9.46
C HIS A 156 1.53 -27.11 -8.57
N SER A 157 2.77 -27.59 -8.66
CA SER A 157 3.92 -27.07 -7.94
C SER A 157 5.26 -27.26 -8.69
N LEU A 158 6.27 -26.46 -8.35
CA LEU A 158 7.63 -26.63 -8.89
C LEU A 158 8.27 -27.98 -8.52
N PRO A 159 8.08 -28.53 -7.30
CA PRO A 159 8.56 -29.88 -6.98
C PRO A 159 7.97 -30.98 -7.86
N GLU A 160 6.69 -30.89 -8.22
CA GLU A 160 6.07 -31.84 -9.17
C GLU A 160 6.69 -31.74 -10.55
N LEU A 161 6.96 -30.51 -11.03
CA LEU A 161 7.67 -30.29 -12.28
C LEU A 161 9.10 -30.84 -12.24
N ALA A 162 9.84 -30.61 -11.16
CA ALA A 162 11.19 -31.13 -10.97
C ALA A 162 11.19 -32.67 -10.91
N GLN A 163 10.21 -33.27 -10.24
CA GLN A 163 10.05 -34.74 -10.21
C GLN A 163 9.73 -35.30 -11.60
N ALA A 164 8.87 -34.63 -12.36
CA ALA A 164 8.58 -35.01 -13.75
C ALA A 164 9.84 -34.90 -14.62
N ALA A 165 10.63 -33.84 -14.47
CA ALA A 165 11.85 -33.63 -15.24
C ALA A 165 13.00 -34.61 -14.91
N THR A 166 13.02 -35.17 -13.69
CA THR A 166 14.13 -36.01 -13.19
C THR A 166 13.83 -37.52 -13.21
N THR A 167 12.59 -37.91 -13.48
CA THR A 167 12.19 -39.33 -13.56
C THR A 167 11.95 -39.73 -15.02
N ARG A 168 12.34 -40.96 -15.39
CA ARG A 168 12.19 -41.45 -16.77
C ARG A 168 10.74 -41.38 -17.27
N ASP A 169 9.80 -41.86 -16.46
CA ASP A 169 8.37 -41.83 -16.78
C ASP A 169 7.84 -40.38 -16.89
N GLY A 170 8.33 -39.49 -16.03
CA GLY A 170 7.98 -38.07 -16.06
C GLY A 170 8.53 -37.33 -17.28
N GLN A 171 9.76 -37.65 -17.71
CA GLN A 171 10.35 -37.07 -18.91
C GLN A 171 9.60 -37.48 -20.17
N ASP A 172 9.18 -38.74 -20.25
CA ASP A 172 8.35 -39.22 -21.36
C ASP A 172 6.97 -38.54 -21.36
N ALA A 173 6.39 -38.31 -20.18
CA ALA A 173 5.16 -37.55 -20.05
C ALA A 173 5.33 -36.07 -20.46
N LEU A 174 6.40 -35.40 -20.03
CA LEU A 174 6.71 -34.01 -20.41
C LEU A 174 6.86 -33.85 -21.93
N ARG A 175 7.56 -34.79 -22.59
CA ARG A 175 7.70 -34.80 -24.05
C ARG A 175 6.36 -34.97 -24.74
N GLN A 176 5.45 -35.79 -24.18
CA GLN A 176 4.09 -35.93 -24.70
C GLN A 176 3.26 -34.66 -24.53
N TRP A 177 3.29 -34.03 -23.34
CA TRP A 177 2.51 -32.83 -23.04
C TRP A 177 2.93 -31.61 -23.87
N LEU A 178 4.21 -31.52 -24.23
CA LEU A 178 4.81 -30.36 -24.89
C LEU A 178 5.18 -30.59 -26.37
N THR A 179 4.58 -31.60 -27.00
CA THR A 179 4.92 -32.05 -28.38
C THR A 179 4.79 -30.94 -29.43
N GLU A 180 3.86 -30.00 -29.26
CA GLU A 180 3.65 -28.84 -30.15
C GLU A 180 3.43 -27.58 -29.31
N PRO A 181 3.83 -26.38 -29.76
CA PRO A 181 4.37 -26.01 -31.08
C PRO A 181 5.91 -26.07 -31.21
N SER A 182 6.63 -26.49 -30.17
CA SER A 182 8.11 -26.45 -30.14
C SER A 182 8.67 -27.70 -29.46
N PRO A 183 9.21 -28.67 -30.23
CA PRO A 183 9.61 -29.98 -29.70
C PRO A 183 10.78 -29.90 -28.70
N ASP A 184 11.58 -28.83 -28.78
CA ASP A 184 12.79 -28.67 -27.97
C ASP A 184 12.50 -28.15 -26.55
N VAL A 185 11.29 -27.66 -26.27
CA VAL A 185 10.96 -27.07 -24.96
C VAL A 185 10.99 -28.12 -23.84
N ALA A 186 10.48 -29.32 -24.09
CA ALA A 186 10.56 -30.40 -23.11
C ALA A 186 12.02 -30.76 -22.79
N GLY A 187 12.87 -30.84 -23.82
CA GLY A 187 14.31 -31.09 -23.67
C GLY A 187 14.99 -30.03 -22.80
N ASN A 188 14.71 -28.76 -23.08
CA ASN A 188 15.32 -27.65 -22.34
C ASN A 188 14.88 -27.60 -20.86
N ILE A 189 13.65 -27.97 -20.56
CA ILE A 189 13.16 -28.07 -19.17
C ILE A 189 13.83 -29.24 -18.45
N ILE A 190 13.92 -30.40 -19.11
CA ILE A 190 14.56 -31.59 -18.55
C ILE A 190 16.03 -31.29 -18.25
N GLU A 191 16.75 -30.71 -19.21
CA GLU A 191 18.16 -30.36 -19.06
C GLU A 191 18.38 -29.35 -17.92
N PHE A 192 17.50 -28.35 -17.75
CA PHE A 192 17.56 -27.40 -16.66
C PHE A 192 17.58 -28.11 -15.28
N TRP A 193 16.66 -29.05 -15.07
CA TRP A 193 16.55 -29.76 -13.79
C TRP A 193 17.56 -30.91 -13.63
N GLU A 194 18.09 -31.47 -14.73
CA GLU A 194 19.17 -32.46 -14.69
C GLU A 194 20.53 -31.82 -14.36
N GLN A 195 20.81 -30.62 -14.88
CA GLN A 195 22.08 -29.93 -14.65
C GLN A 195 22.17 -29.27 -13.26
N GLU A 196 21.05 -29.00 -12.60
CA GLU A 196 21.01 -28.36 -11.28
C GLU A 196 21.19 -29.35 -10.11
N TYR A 197 21.58 -30.61 -10.37
CA TYR A 197 22.12 -31.51 -9.34
C TYR A 197 23.61 -31.20 -9.10
N ILE A 198 23.88 -30.16 -8.32
CA ILE A 198 25.16 -30.06 -7.63
C ILE A 198 25.18 -31.20 -6.60
N PHE A 199 26.00 -32.22 -6.84
CA PHE A 199 26.39 -33.16 -5.80
C PHE A 199 27.11 -32.37 -4.70
N GLU A 200 26.50 -32.25 -3.52
CA GLU A 200 27.24 -32.08 -2.25
C GLU A 200 27.69 -33.44 -1.72
#